data_AF-A0A7Y4LZ50-F1
#
_entry.id   AF-A0A7Y4LZ50-F1
#
_cell.length_a   1.000
_cell.length_b   1.000
_cell.length_c   1.000
_cell.angle_alpha   90.00
_cell.angle_beta   90.00
_cell.angle_gamma   90.00
#
_symmetry.space_group_name_H-M   'P 1'
#
loop_
_entity.id
_entity.type
_entity.pdbx_description
1 polymer ?
#
loop_
_entity_poly.entity_id
_entity_poly.type
_entity_poly.pdbx_seq_one_letter_code
_entity_poly.pdbx_strand_id
1 'polypeptide(L)'
;MSRDNHFANGSTLSVLLDRTLLVLSAVTTAILFIWLLYYSSHGLNLADEGFYLNVIANPFSYAINIPPSLFGFVFDWPYQWAGGDIAVLRMANVTLTMALGWILSFLVNRRLWTVCWPRAAVLSAGIASLALVAFHIWLLLTPNYYTLNIQSVLMVMIGLLLAVQ
;
A
#
# COMPACT_ATOMS: atom_id res chain seq x y z
N MET A 1 39.56 -19.19 34.47
CA MET A 1 38.10 -19.24 34.58
C MET A 1 37.56 -17.84 34.30
N SER A 2 37.36 -17.50 33.02
CA SER A 2 36.77 -16.22 32.56
C SER A 2 36.56 -16.33 31.04
N ARG A 3 35.49 -17.02 30.61
CA ARG A 3 35.19 -17.22 29.18
C ARG A 3 33.70 -17.19 28.84
N ASP A 4 32.85 -16.76 29.78
CA ASP A 4 31.39 -16.87 29.64
C ASP A 4 30.66 -15.52 29.46
N ASN A 5 31.35 -14.37 29.67
CA ASN A 5 30.70 -13.06 29.61
C ASN A 5 30.55 -12.48 28.19
N HIS A 6 31.30 -12.99 27.20
CA HIS A 6 31.26 -12.46 25.84
C HIS A 6 30.06 -12.95 25.01
N PHE A 7 29.52 -14.13 25.33
CA PHE A 7 28.37 -14.71 24.62
C PHE A 7 27.02 -14.12 25.06
N ALA A 8 26.86 -13.78 26.35
CA ALA A 8 25.63 -13.21 26.88
C ALA A 8 25.38 -11.77 26.39
N ASN A 9 26.44 -11.00 26.12
CA ASN A 9 26.34 -9.62 25.65
C ASN A 9 25.95 -9.54 24.15
N GLY A 10 26.37 -10.53 23.35
CA GLY A 10 26.07 -10.58 21.91
C GLY A 10 24.60 -10.91 21.61
N SER A 11 23.97 -11.79 22.40
CA SER A 11 22.55 -12.17 22.21
C SER A 11 21.58 -11.10 22.72
N THR A 12 21.93 -10.38 23.79
CA THR A 12 21.11 -9.29 24.32
C THR A 12 21.14 -8.07 23.41
N LEU A 13 22.31 -7.73 22.85
CA LEU A 13 22.44 -6.64 21.89
C LEU A 13 21.68 -6.92 20.59
N SER A 14 21.73 -8.14 20.05
CA SER A 14 20.98 -8.49 18.84
C SER A 14 19.46 -8.44 19.04
N VAL A 15 18.96 -8.90 20.19
CA VAL A 15 17.53 -8.82 20.54
C VAL A 15 17.07 -7.36 20.70
N LEU A 16 17.90 -6.50 21.29
CA LEU A 16 17.59 -5.07 21.42
C LEU A 16 17.56 -4.39 20.04
N LEU A 17 18.55 -4.68 19.18
CA LEU A 17 18.65 -4.15 17.82
C LEU A 17 17.45 -4.58 16.96
N ASP A 18 17.05 -5.85 17.05
CA ASP A 18 15.85 -6.38 16.38
C ASP A 18 14.59 -5.62 16.79
N ARG A 19 14.41 -5.38 18.10
CA ARG A 19 13.23 -4.67 18.61
C ARG A 19 13.23 -3.20 18.19
N THR A 20 14.38 -2.52 18.24
CA THR A 20 14.47 -1.12 17.84
C THR A 20 14.19 -0.96 16.35
N LEU A 21 14.71 -1.85 15.49
CA LEU A 21 14.41 -1.83 14.05
C LEU A 21 12.93 -2.10 13.75
N LEU A 22 12.30 -3.04 14.47
CA LEU A 22 10.87 -3.30 14.29
C LEU A 22 10.01 -2.11 14.69
N VAL A 23 10.30 -1.48 15.84
CA VAL A 23 9.59 -0.29 16.29
C VAL A 23 9.79 0.85 15.30
N LEU A 24 11.03 1.07 14.85
CA LEU A 24 11.33 2.11 13.87
C LEU A 24 10.56 1.87 12.56
N SER A 25 10.57 0.63 12.05
CA SER A 25 9.80 0.27 10.85
C SER A 25 8.30 0.48 11.02
N ALA A 26 7.73 0.12 12.17
CA ALA A 26 6.30 0.32 12.42
C ALA A 26 5.95 1.80 12.45
N VAL A 27 6.77 2.61 13.13
CA VAL A 27 6.57 4.06 13.27
C VAL A 27 6.71 4.75 11.92
N THR A 28 7.74 4.45 11.13
CA THR A 28 7.92 5.06 9.80
C THR A 28 6.78 4.70 8.86
N THR A 29 6.35 3.44 8.83
CA THR A 29 5.19 3.01 8.04
C THR A 29 3.91 3.74 8.47
N ALA A 30 3.66 3.86 9.78
CA ALA A 30 2.50 4.58 10.30
C ALA A 30 2.53 6.06 9.92
N ILE A 31 3.69 6.72 10.05
CA ILE A 31 3.86 8.13 9.66
C ILE A 31 3.57 8.31 8.17
N LEU A 32 4.17 7.49 7.29
CA LEU A 32 3.96 7.59 5.84
C LEU A 32 2.49 7.38 5.46
N PHE A 33 1.85 6.38 6.07
CA PHE A 33 0.45 6.08 5.80
C PHE A 33 -0.48 7.20 6.27
N ILE A 34 -0.34 7.68 7.50
CA ILE A 34 -1.13 8.79 8.06
C ILE A 34 -0.89 10.07 7.25
N TRP A 35 0.35 10.34 6.84
CA TRP A 35 0.69 11.48 6.03
C TRP A 35 -0.06 11.45 4.68
N LEU A 36 -0.07 10.32 3.98
CA LEU A 36 -0.84 10.17 2.74
C LEU A 36 -2.35 10.33 2.94
N LEU A 37 -2.90 9.80 4.03
CA LEU A 37 -4.31 9.99 4.35
C LEU A 37 -4.64 11.46 4.64
N TYR A 38 -3.78 12.16 5.38
CA TYR A 38 -3.93 13.58 5.66
C TYR A 38 -3.92 14.42 4.37
N TYR A 39 -3.00 14.15 3.45
CA TYR A 39 -2.93 14.86 2.17
C TYR A 39 -4.04 14.45 1.19
N SER A 40 -4.77 13.35 1.43
CA SER A 40 -5.89 12.92 0.59
C SER A 40 -7.02 13.97 0.54
N SER A 41 -7.19 14.78 1.59
CA SER A 41 -8.19 15.85 1.65
C SER A 41 -7.70 17.19 1.10
N HIS A 42 -6.46 17.28 0.60
CA HIS A 42 -5.85 18.56 0.25
C HIS A 42 -5.55 18.66 -1.25
N GLY A 43 -5.89 19.82 -1.82
CA GLY A 43 -5.53 20.20 -3.18
C GLY A 43 -6.26 19.41 -4.26
N LEU A 44 -6.34 20.01 -5.44
CA LEU A 44 -6.81 19.35 -6.64
C LEU A 44 -6.01 19.88 -7.83
N ASN A 45 -5.27 19.01 -8.50
CA ASN A 45 -4.59 19.36 -9.74
C ASN A 45 -5.58 19.22 -10.90
N LEU A 46 -6.15 20.35 -11.33
CA LEU A 46 -7.21 20.40 -12.33
C LEU A 46 -6.81 19.81 -13.69
N ALA A 47 -5.53 19.79 -14.04
CA ALA A 47 -5.08 19.25 -15.32
C ALA A 47 -5.23 17.72 -15.35
N ASP A 48 -4.51 17.02 -14.48
CA ASP A 48 -4.46 15.57 -14.50
C ASP A 48 -5.61 14.93 -13.69
N GLU A 49 -5.88 15.43 -12.49
CA GLU A 49 -6.92 14.87 -11.62
C GLU A 49 -8.33 15.17 -12.15
N GLY A 50 -8.51 16.32 -12.81
CA GLY A 50 -9.76 16.66 -13.48
C GLY A 50 -10.10 15.65 -14.58
N PHE A 51 -9.11 15.20 -15.36
CA PHE A 51 -9.31 14.15 -16.35
C PHE A 51 -9.73 12.83 -15.70
N TYR A 52 -8.97 12.34 -14.69
CA TYR A 52 -9.30 11.08 -14.04
C TYR A 52 -10.67 11.09 -13.39
N LEU A 53 -11.03 12.17 -12.67
CA LEU A 53 -12.33 12.30 -12.02
C LEU A 53 -13.49 12.34 -13.01
N ASN A 54 -13.34 13.02 -14.16
CA ASN A 54 -14.38 13.03 -15.19
C ASN A 54 -14.61 11.64 -15.80
N VAL A 55 -13.52 10.92 -16.05
CA VAL A 55 -13.59 9.54 -16.57
C VAL A 55 -14.20 8.58 -15.55
N ILE A 56 -13.91 8.77 -14.26
CA ILE A 56 -14.51 7.98 -13.17
C ILE A 56 -15.99 8.31 -12.98
N ALA A 57 -16.37 9.60 -13.04
CA ALA A 57 -17.75 10.03 -12.84
C ALA A 57 -18.67 9.68 -14.02
N ASN A 58 -18.13 9.59 -15.24
CA ASN A 58 -18.91 9.34 -16.45
C ASN A 58 -18.24 8.27 -17.35
N PRO A 59 -18.02 7.03 -16.85
CA PRO A 59 -17.18 6.05 -17.54
C PRO A 59 -17.76 5.63 -18.90
N PHE A 60 -19.09 5.61 -19.04
CA PHE A 60 -19.76 5.26 -20.29
C PHE A 60 -19.65 6.36 -21.36
N SER A 61 -19.65 7.63 -20.97
CA SER A 61 -19.44 8.77 -21.87
C SER A 61 -18.01 8.79 -22.43
N TYR A 62 -17.08 8.21 -21.69
CA TYR A 62 -15.65 8.12 -22.01
C TYR A 62 -15.21 6.68 -22.38
N ALA A 63 -16.15 5.81 -22.76
CA ALA A 63 -15.90 4.39 -23.05
C ALA A 63 -14.91 4.17 -24.21
N ILE A 64 -14.77 5.16 -25.10
CA ILE A 64 -13.87 5.14 -26.27
C ILE A 64 -12.69 6.11 -26.05
N ASN A 65 -12.25 6.31 -24.80
CA ASN A 65 -10.98 7.01 -24.58
C ASN A 65 -9.85 6.24 -25.27
N ILE A 66 -8.99 6.93 -26.01
CA ILE A 66 -7.81 6.36 -26.67
C ILE A 66 -6.58 6.79 -25.84
N PRO A 67 -5.81 5.87 -25.24
CA PRO A 67 -5.98 4.42 -25.27
C PRO A 67 -7.14 3.93 -24.37
N PRO A 68 -7.82 2.82 -24.73
CA PRO A 68 -8.93 2.27 -23.95
C PRO A 68 -8.42 1.86 -22.57
N SER A 69 -8.87 2.57 -21.55
CA SER A 69 -8.50 2.33 -20.18
C SER A 69 -9.76 2.02 -19.37
N LEU A 70 -9.86 0.80 -18.86
CA LEU A 70 -11.03 0.32 -18.11
C LEU A 70 -11.08 0.86 -16.68
N PHE A 71 -10.12 1.71 -16.29
CA PHE A 71 -10.00 2.21 -14.92
C PHE A 71 -11.22 3.03 -14.49
N GLY A 72 -11.83 3.79 -15.41
CA GLY A 72 -13.03 4.57 -15.11
C GLY A 72 -14.16 3.69 -14.60
N PHE A 73 -14.42 2.56 -15.28
CA PHE A 73 -15.45 1.60 -14.87
C PHE A 73 -15.15 0.93 -13.52
N VAL A 74 -13.88 0.68 -13.23
CA VAL A 74 -13.48 0.07 -11.95
C VAL A 74 -13.67 1.04 -10.79
N PHE A 75 -13.29 2.31 -10.97
CA PHE A 75 -13.34 3.31 -9.91
C PHE A 75 -14.68 4.06 -9.80
N ASP A 76 -15.57 3.96 -10.79
CA ASP A 76 -16.94 4.52 -10.73
C ASP A 76 -17.72 3.97 -9.53
N TRP A 77 -17.63 2.66 -9.28
CA TRP A 77 -18.29 2.03 -8.13
C TRP A 77 -17.81 2.58 -6.78
N PRO A 78 -16.50 2.60 -6.45
CA PRO A 78 -15.97 3.28 -5.27
C PRO A 78 -16.35 4.77 -5.20
N TYR A 79 -16.37 5.47 -6.34
CA TYR A 79 -16.72 6.89 -6.39
C TYR A 79 -18.18 7.14 -6.01
N GLN A 80 -19.09 6.30 -6.49
CA GLN A 80 -20.50 6.34 -6.09
C GLN A 80 -20.69 5.98 -4.61
N TRP A 81 -19.95 4.99 -4.09
CA TRP A 81 -19.99 4.66 -2.65
C TRP A 81 -19.47 5.79 -1.77
N ALA A 82 -18.49 6.55 -2.26
CA ALA A 82 -18.01 7.77 -1.60
C ALA A 82 -18.99 8.95 -1.72
N GLY A 83 -20.12 8.79 -2.40
CA GLY A 83 -21.08 9.89 -2.64
C GLY A 83 -20.50 11.03 -3.47
N GLY A 84 -19.48 10.74 -4.29
CA GLY A 84 -18.72 11.75 -5.03
C GLY A 84 -17.64 12.47 -4.23
N ASP A 85 -17.41 12.12 -2.95
CA ASP A 85 -16.36 12.70 -2.13
C ASP A 85 -14.97 12.21 -2.57
N ILE A 86 -14.20 13.14 -3.13
CA ILE A 86 -12.87 12.90 -3.68
C ILE A 86 -11.88 12.53 -2.56
N ALA A 87 -12.00 13.13 -1.37
CA ALA A 87 -11.10 12.85 -0.26
C ALA A 87 -11.29 11.40 0.22
N VAL A 88 -12.55 10.97 0.37
CA VAL A 88 -12.88 9.58 0.72
C VAL A 88 -12.38 8.61 -0.35
N LEU A 89 -12.58 8.93 -1.63
CA LEU A 89 -12.08 8.12 -2.74
C LEU A 89 -10.54 7.94 -2.68
N ARG A 90 -9.81 9.03 -2.44
CA ARG A 90 -8.34 9.02 -2.30
C ARG A 90 -7.88 8.20 -1.10
N MET A 91 -8.51 8.40 0.06
CA MET A 91 -8.20 7.63 1.27
C MET A 91 -8.46 6.14 1.05
N ALA A 92 -9.56 5.78 0.38
CA ALA A 92 -9.87 4.39 0.04
C ALA A 92 -8.81 3.79 -0.89
N ASN A 93 -8.36 4.54 -1.90
CA ASN A 93 -7.33 4.11 -2.84
C ASN A 93 -5.98 3.86 -2.15
N VAL A 94 -5.54 4.78 -1.30
CA VAL A 94 -4.30 4.63 -0.50
C VAL A 94 -4.42 3.42 0.44
N THR A 95 -5.55 3.29 1.12
CA THR A 95 -5.80 2.19 2.06
C THR A 95 -5.81 0.84 1.35
N LEU A 96 -6.45 0.75 0.19
CA LEU A 96 -6.50 -0.48 -0.61
C LEU A 96 -5.10 -0.90 -1.08
N THR A 97 -4.31 0.04 -1.62
CA THR A 97 -2.94 -0.26 -2.06
C THR A 97 -2.07 -0.73 -0.90
N MET A 98 -2.17 -0.06 0.26
CA MET A 98 -1.43 -0.45 1.46
C MET A 98 -1.85 -1.83 1.96
N ALA A 99 -3.16 -2.11 2.01
CA ALA A 99 -3.69 -3.39 2.46
C ALA A 99 -3.24 -4.54 1.54
N LEU A 100 -3.31 -4.37 0.22
CA LEU A 100 -2.83 -5.36 -0.75
C LEU A 100 -1.33 -5.60 -0.62
N GLY A 101 -0.53 -4.54 -0.51
CA GLY A 101 0.91 -4.65 -0.28
C GLY A 101 1.24 -5.40 1.03
N TRP A 102 0.46 -5.14 2.08
CA TRP A 102 0.61 -5.78 3.38
C TRP A 102 0.25 -7.26 3.34
N ILE A 103 -0.89 -7.62 2.73
CA ILE A 103 -1.32 -9.01 2.56
C ILE A 103 -0.27 -9.78 1.75
N LEU A 104 0.18 -9.24 0.62
CA LEU A 104 1.20 -9.90 -0.21
C LEU A 104 2.48 -10.14 0.59
N SER A 105 3.00 -9.10 1.24
CA SER A 105 4.22 -9.18 2.03
C SER A 105 4.08 -10.18 3.18
N PHE A 106 2.91 -10.21 3.82
CA PHE A 106 2.61 -11.15 4.89
C PHE A 106 2.57 -12.60 4.43
N LEU A 107 1.93 -12.88 3.29
CA LEU A 107 1.90 -14.21 2.71
C LEU A 107 3.29 -14.69 2.29
N VAL A 108 4.09 -13.83 1.67
CA VAL A 108 5.48 -14.13 1.29
C VAL A 108 6.32 -14.43 2.54
N ASN A 109 6.25 -13.58 3.56
CA ASN A 109 7.01 -13.75 4.79
C ASN A 109 6.63 -15.03 5.53
N ARG A 110 5.33 -15.36 5.57
CA ARG A 110 4.84 -16.60 6.19
C ARG A 110 5.29 -17.85 5.44
N ARG A 111 5.50 -17.75 4.12
CA ARG A 111 5.96 -18.87 3.28
C ARG A 111 7.47 -19.06 3.36
N LEU A 112 8.23 -17.97 3.35
CA LEU A 112 9.70 -18.01 3.32
C LEU A 112 10.32 -18.17 4.71
N TRP A 113 9.65 -17.68 5.77
CA TRP A 113 10.19 -17.69 7.12
C TRP A 113 9.18 -18.16 8.17
N THR A 114 9.67 -18.88 9.18
CA THR A 114 8.92 -19.29 10.37
C THR A 114 8.98 -18.20 11.47
N VAL A 115 8.78 -16.94 11.09
CA VAL A 115 8.75 -15.84 12.07
C VAL A 115 7.43 -15.87 12.84
N CYS A 116 7.49 -15.55 14.15
CA CYS A 116 6.29 -15.37 14.97
C CYS A 116 5.34 -14.33 14.35
N TRP A 117 4.04 -14.62 14.41
CA TRP A 117 2.96 -13.85 13.79
C TRP A 117 3.04 -12.31 13.96
N PRO A 118 3.26 -11.75 15.16
CA PRO A 118 3.32 -10.29 15.34
C PRO A 118 4.55 -9.66 14.67
N ARG A 119 5.70 -10.36 14.68
CA ARG A 119 6.93 -9.86 14.04
C ARG A 119 6.82 -9.94 12.52
N ALA A 120 6.19 -10.98 11.98
CA ALA A 120 5.89 -11.09 10.56
C ALA A 120 4.94 -9.97 10.10
N ALA A 121 3.91 -9.63 10.88
CA ALA A 121 2.95 -8.57 10.55
C ALA A 121 3.63 -7.19 10.43
N VAL A 122 4.47 -6.82 11.40
CA VAL A 122 5.19 -5.53 11.40
C VAL A 122 6.19 -5.43 10.25
N LEU A 123 6.98 -6.48 10.00
CA LEU A 123 7.91 -6.52 8.87
C LEU A 123 7.16 -6.40 7.53
N SER A 124 6.02 -7.07 7.43
CA SER A 124 5.18 -7.01 6.23
C SER A 124 4.62 -5.63 5.99
N ALA A 125 4.24 -4.90 7.05
CA ALA A 125 3.80 -3.52 6.93
C ALA A 125 4.94 -2.59 6.48
N GLY A 126 6.15 -2.81 7.01
CA GLY A 126 7.38 -2.16 6.56
C GLY A 126 7.62 -2.33 5.06
N ILE A 127 7.58 -3.55 4.57
CA ILE A 127 7.75 -3.86 3.13
C ILE A 127 6.60 -3.25 2.32
N ALA A 128 5.36 -3.36 2.80
CA ALA A 128 4.19 -2.80 2.13
C ALA A 128 4.25 -1.28 1.94
N SER A 129 4.96 -0.56 2.81
CA SER A 129 5.17 0.88 2.67
C SER A 129 5.88 1.26 1.36
N LEU A 130 6.65 0.34 0.76
CA LEU A 130 7.23 0.55 -0.58
C LEU A 130 6.17 0.67 -1.68
N ALA A 131 5.01 0.02 -1.51
CA ALA A 131 3.91 0.16 -2.47
C ALA A 131 3.33 1.60 -2.48
N LEU A 132 3.55 2.37 -1.41
CA LEU A 132 3.12 3.78 -1.33
C LEU A 132 3.93 4.70 -2.26
N VAL A 133 5.08 4.24 -2.79
CA VAL A 133 5.82 4.95 -3.84
C VAL A 133 4.97 5.17 -5.10
N ALA A 134 3.94 4.34 -5.31
CA ALA A 134 2.93 4.53 -6.35
C ALA A 134 2.32 5.95 -6.36
N PHE A 135 2.23 6.57 -5.19
CA PHE A 135 1.66 7.91 -5.01
C PHE A 135 2.70 9.04 -5.10
N HIS A 136 4.00 8.72 -5.20
CA HIS A 136 5.08 9.71 -5.25
C HIS A 136 5.42 10.15 -6.68
N ILE A 137 5.45 9.22 -7.64
CA ILE A 137 6.00 9.45 -8.99
C ILE A 137 5.26 10.55 -9.78
N TRP A 138 4.03 10.90 -9.37
CA TRP A 138 3.29 12.03 -9.93
C TRP A 138 2.51 12.87 -8.88
N LEU A 139 2.65 12.60 -7.58
CA LEU A 139 1.84 13.25 -6.51
C LEU A 139 0.31 13.15 -6.68
N LEU A 140 -0.18 12.30 -7.58
CA LEU A 140 -1.61 12.06 -7.76
C LEU A 140 -2.09 11.03 -6.74
N LEU A 141 -2.76 11.52 -5.70
CA LEU A 141 -3.52 10.67 -4.77
C LEU A 141 -4.82 10.17 -5.42
N THR A 142 -5.31 10.91 -6.43
CA THR A 142 -6.50 10.56 -7.20
C THR A 142 -6.32 9.23 -7.92
N PRO A 143 -7.28 8.29 -7.81
CA PRO A 143 -7.20 7.02 -8.51
C PRO A 143 -7.02 7.20 -10.00
N ASN A 144 -6.08 6.44 -10.55
CA ASN A 144 -5.72 6.48 -11.96
C ASN A 144 -5.31 5.07 -12.43
N TYR A 145 -5.09 4.94 -13.73
CA TYR A 145 -4.75 3.66 -14.34
C TYR A 145 -3.41 3.08 -13.85
N TYR A 146 -2.44 3.89 -13.40
CA TYR A 146 -1.20 3.38 -12.80
C TYR A 146 -1.46 2.74 -11.43
N THR A 147 -2.23 3.40 -10.58
CA THR A 147 -2.60 2.85 -9.26
C THR A 147 -3.39 1.55 -9.39
N LEU A 148 -4.30 1.48 -10.36
CA LEU A 148 -5.05 0.25 -10.66
C LEU A 148 -4.17 -0.88 -11.16
N ASN A 149 -3.16 -0.57 -11.99
CA ASN A 149 -2.22 -1.58 -12.48
C ASN A 149 -1.42 -2.19 -11.32
N ILE A 150 -0.92 -1.35 -10.41
CA ILE A 150 -0.22 -1.81 -9.20
C ILE A 150 -1.13 -2.68 -8.35
N GLN A 151 -2.37 -2.24 -8.08
CA GLN A 151 -3.34 -3.04 -7.31
C GLN A 151 -3.64 -4.39 -7.99
N SER A 152 -3.82 -4.39 -9.31
CA SER A 152 -4.04 -5.60 -10.10
C SER A 152 -2.87 -6.59 -9.98
N VAL A 153 -1.63 -6.12 -10.11
CA VAL A 153 -0.44 -6.97 -9.95
C VAL A 153 -0.35 -7.53 -8.54
N LEU A 154 -0.60 -6.70 -7.51
CA LEU A 154 -0.61 -7.17 -6.11
C LEU A 154 -1.67 -8.26 -5.90
N MET A 155 -2.89 -8.07 -6.41
CA MET A 155 -3.96 -9.06 -6.33
C MET A 155 -3.62 -10.37 -7.04
N VAL A 156 -3.06 -10.32 -8.26
CA VAL A 156 -2.64 -11.51 -8.99
C VAL A 156 -1.56 -12.26 -8.22
N MET A 157 -0.55 -11.56 -7.69
CA MET A 157 0.52 -12.18 -6.91
C MET A 157 0.00 -12.83 -5.61
N ILE A 158 -0.96 -12.20 -4.94
CA ILE A 158 -1.66 -12.79 -3.79
C ILE A 158 -2.38 -14.08 -4.21
N GLY A 159 -3.15 -14.03 -5.30
CA GLY A 159 -3.87 -15.19 -5.83
C GLY A 159 -2.94 -16.35 -6.18
N LEU A 160 -1.82 -16.09 -6.85
CA LEU A 160 -0.80 -17.09 -7.16
C LEU A 160 -0.20 -17.72 -5.89
N LEU A 161 0.07 -16.93 -4.85
CA LEU A 161 0.60 -17.47 -3.59
C LEU A 161 -0.42 -18.33 -2.84
N LEU A 162 -1.71 -17.99 -2.91
CA LEU A 162 -2.78 -18.75 -2.28
C LEU A 162 -3.15 -20.02 -3.07
N ALA A 163 -3.01 -20.01 -4.40
CA ALA A 163 -3.31 -21.16 -5.25
C ALA A 163 -2.26 -22.28 -5.15
N VAL A 164 -1.00 -21.94 -4.84
CA VAL A 164 0.10 -22.90 -4.67
C VAL A 164 0.22 -23.35 -3.19
N GLN A 165 -0.93 -23.47 -2.49
CA GLN A 165 -1.02 -23.98 -1.13
C GLN A 165 -1.32 -25.48 -1.09
#